data_AF-A0A315TCC6-F1
#
_entry.id   AF-A0A315TCC6-F1
#
_cell.length_a   1.000
_cell.length_b   1.000
_cell.length_c   1.000
_cell.angle_alpha   90.00
_cell.angle_beta   90.00
_cell.angle_gamma   90.00
#
_symmetry.space_group_name_H-M   'P 1'
#
loop_
_entity.id
_entity.type
_entity.pdbx_description
1 polymer ?
#
loop_
_entity_poly.entity_id
_entity_poly.type
_entity_poly.pdbx_seq_one_letter_code
_entity_poly.pdbx_strand_id
1 'polypeptide(L)'
;MAIKAAAPALIVAALALVGDYSTLSRQAGTREVREASAPVSGLSNLGSVIAKVTEGWLELDSIYAKTVATLVNADTFDEGKYLKNIELLKAVRQLENDLNGANVPTAFNTEHLALRRAVAKVRTRMVAIHGLYQQFSITPDVFQSELSGEGLRDLADHTTLRLGHLA
;
A
#
# COMPACT_ATOMS: atom_id res chain seq x y z
N MET A 1 22.97 3.34 3.04
CA MET A 1 22.74 3.18 1.59
C MET A 1 21.23 2.99 1.42
N ALA A 2 20.54 4.02 0.94
CA ALA A 2 19.09 3.97 0.73
C ALA A 2 18.79 2.98 -0.41
N ILE A 3 17.96 1.98 -0.14
CA ILE A 3 17.60 0.98 -1.14
C ILE A 3 16.67 1.70 -2.12
N LYS A 4 17.19 2.19 -3.25
CA LYS A 4 16.35 2.55 -4.40
C LYS A 4 15.67 1.27 -4.92
N ALA A 5 14.65 0.81 -4.21
CA ALA A 5 14.01 -0.47 -4.44
C ALA A 5 12.92 -0.30 -5.48
N ALA A 6 13.02 -1.04 -6.59
CA ALA A 6 11.92 -1.15 -7.51
C ALA A 6 10.79 -1.97 -6.86
N ALA A 7 9.53 -1.57 -7.04
CA ALA A 7 8.37 -2.29 -6.49
C ALA A 7 8.38 -3.82 -6.73
N PRO A 8 8.77 -4.34 -7.91
CA PRO A 8 8.88 -5.79 -8.12
C PRO A 8 9.91 -6.47 -7.20
N ALA A 9 11.04 -5.82 -6.92
CA ALA A 9 12.07 -6.37 -6.05
C ALA A 9 11.60 -6.46 -4.60
N LEU A 10 10.85 -5.46 -4.13
CA LEU A 10 10.24 -5.48 -2.79
C LEU A 10 9.17 -6.56 -2.65
N ILE A 11 8.39 -6.81 -3.71
CA ILE A 11 7.41 -7.90 -3.73
C ILE A 11 8.11 -9.26 -3.61
N VAL A 12 9.14 -9.50 -4.43
CA VAL A 12 9.92 -10.75 -4.37
C VAL A 12 10.57 -10.94 -3.00
N ALA A 13 11.15 -9.89 -2.42
CA ALA A 13 11.77 -9.94 -1.10
C ALA A 13 10.74 -10.27 0.00
N ALA A 14 9.54 -9.70 -0.07
CA ALA A 14 8.47 -10.00 0.88
C ALA A 14 7.90 -11.41 0.72
N LEU A 15 7.81 -11.94 -0.51
CA LEU A 15 7.41 -13.34 -0.75
C LEU A 15 8.46 -14.33 -0.23
N ALA A 16 9.75 -14.04 -0.43
CA ALA A 16 10.84 -14.86 0.13
C ALA A 16 10.75 -14.92 1.67
N LEU A 17 10.44 -13.79 2.31
CA LEU A 17 10.25 -13.71 3.76
C LEU A 17 9.10 -14.60 4.26
N VAL A 18 7.97 -14.64 3.54
CA VAL A 18 6.85 -15.56 3.85
C VAL A 18 7.29 -17.01 3.73
N GLY A 19 8.11 -17.33 2.72
CA GLY A 19 8.75 -18.63 2.57
C GLY A 19 9.59 -19.00 3.79
N ASP A 20 10.47 -18.09 4.23
CA ASP A 20 11.35 -18.31 5.39
C ASP A 20 10.54 -18.53 6.69
N TYR A 21 9.46 -17.78 6.92
CA TYR A 21 8.57 -18.02 8.07
C TYR A 21 8.02 -19.45 8.09
N SER A 22 7.57 -19.96 6.94
CA SER A 22 7.01 -21.31 6.84
C SER A 22 8.04 -22.39 7.21
N THR A 23 9.31 -22.19 6.85
CA THR A 23 10.40 -23.12 7.19
C THR A 23 10.70 -23.12 8.69
N LEU A 24 10.73 -21.94 9.32
CA LEU A 24 10.99 -21.78 10.76
C LEU A 24 9.84 -22.33 11.60
N SER A 25 8.59 -22.09 11.18
CA SER A 25 7.40 -22.64 11.83
C SER A 25 7.40 -24.18 11.78
N ARG A 26 7.76 -24.78 10.63
CA ARG A 26 7.87 -26.24 10.50
C ARG A 26 8.98 -26.83 11.39
N GLN A 27 10.14 -26.17 11.46
CA GLN A 27 11.24 -26.62 12.33
C GLN A 27 10.88 -26.59 13.82
N ALA A 28 10.14 -25.58 14.27
CA ALA A 28 9.67 -25.48 15.64
C ALA A 28 8.76 -26.66 16.05
N GLY A 29 7.88 -27.11 15.14
CA GLY A 29 7.00 -28.26 15.39
C GLY A 29 7.71 -29.61 15.48
N THR A 30 8.90 -29.75 14.91
CA THR A 30 9.73 -30.98 14.98
C THR A 30 10.71 -31.01 16.16
N ARG A 31 10.81 -29.94 16.95
CA ARG A 31 11.89 -29.76 17.94
C ARG A 31 11.56 -30.24 19.37
N GLU A 32 10.58 -31.12 19.55
CA GLU A 32 10.27 -31.65 20.89
C GLU A 32 11.21 -32.78 21.39
N VAL A 33 12.23 -33.24 20.65
CA VAL A 33 13.08 -34.39 21.12
C VAL A 33 14.60 -34.21 21.00
N ARG A 34 15.16 -33.03 20.68
CA ARG A 34 16.64 -32.88 20.72
C ARG A 34 17.09 -31.59 21.38
N GLU A 35 17.52 -31.74 22.64
CA GLU A 35 18.51 -30.89 23.28
C GLU A 35 19.77 -30.80 22.41
N ALA A 36 19.92 -29.69 21.72
CA ALA A 36 21.22 -29.17 21.30
C ALA A 36 21.05 -27.67 21.05
N SER A 37 21.69 -26.89 21.91
CA SER A 37 21.91 -25.46 21.74
C SER A 37 22.73 -25.23 20.46
N ALA A 38 22.10 -24.66 19.44
CA ALA A 38 22.75 -24.12 18.25
C ALA A 38 22.24 -22.67 18.09
N PRO A 39 23.11 -21.72 17.72
CA PRO A 39 22.98 -20.33 18.12
C PRO A 39 21.87 -19.57 17.40
N VAL A 40 21.33 -18.60 18.15
CA VAL A 40 20.25 -17.63 17.88
C VAL A 40 20.58 -16.65 16.72
N SER A 41 21.54 -16.95 15.85
CA SER A 41 22.02 -16.05 14.79
C SER A 41 21.08 -15.91 13.59
N GLY A 42 20.24 -16.91 13.31
CA GLY A 42 19.25 -16.83 12.23
C GLY A 42 18.08 -15.88 12.52
N LEU A 43 17.71 -15.75 13.81
CA LEU A 43 16.57 -14.92 14.25
C LEU A 43 16.88 -13.42 14.18
N SER A 44 18.08 -12.99 14.59
CA SER A 44 18.47 -11.58 14.50
C SER A 44 18.59 -11.10 13.05
N ASN A 45 19.07 -11.98 12.15
CA ASN A 45 19.17 -11.69 10.72
C ASN A 45 17.77 -11.51 10.10
N LEU A 46 16.80 -12.37 10.43
CA LEU A 46 15.45 -12.25 9.89
C LEU A 46 14.77 -10.95 10.32
N GLY A 47 14.86 -10.58 11.59
CA GLY A 47 14.33 -9.28 12.09
C GLY A 47 14.91 -8.09 11.31
N SER A 48 16.22 -8.09 11.05
CA SER A 48 16.87 -7.05 10.25
C SER A 48 16.39 -7.02 8.78
N VAL A 49 16.07 -8.18 8.21
CA VAL A 49 15.54 -8.29 6.85
C VAL A 49 14.12 -7.74 6.78
N ILE A 50 13.25 -8.11 7.73
CA ILE A 50 11.87 -7.58 7.81
C ILE A 50 11.92 -6.05 7.91
N ALA A 51 12.80 -5.51 8.76
CA ALA A 51 12.95 -4.07 8.92
C ALA A 51 13.39 -3.39 7.62
N LYS A 52 14.39 -3.93 6.91
CA LYS A 52 14.86 -3.39 5.62
C LYS A 52 13.80 -3.44 4.52
N VAL A 53 13.07 -4.56 4.44
CA VAL A 53 11.95 -4.69 3.49
C VAL A 53 10.87 -3.66 3.82
N THR A 54 10.53 -3.50 5.11
CA THR A 54 9.55 -2.50 5.58
C THR A 54 9.99 -1.07 5.24
N GLU A 55 11.26 -0.74 5.46
CA GLU A 55 11.83 0.56 5.09
C GLU A 55 11.70 0.82 3.58
N GLY A 56 12.03 -0.17 2.75
CA GLY A 56 11.83 -0.08 1.30
C GLY A 56 10.38 0.19 0.90
N TRP A 57 9.40 -0.42 1.59
CA TRP A 57 7.98 -0.14 1.37
C TRP A 57 7.57 1.27 1.81
N LEU A 58 8.16 1.80 2.88
CA LEU A 58 7.91 3.19 3.31
C LEU A 58 8.53 4.20 2.34
N GLU A 59 9.72 3.93 1.82
CA GLU A 59 10.32 4.74 0.75
C GLU A 59 9.42 4.71 -0.49
N LEU A 60 8.91 3.53 -0.86
CA LEU A 60 7.99 3.37 -1.98
C LEU A 60 6.68 4.16 -1.77
N ASP A 61 6.10 4.16 -0.55
CA ASP A 61 4.94 4.99 -0.20
C ASP A 61 5.21 6.47 -0.43
N SER A 62 6.40 6.96 -0.06
CA SER A 62 6.78 8.37 -0.29
C SER A 62 6.84 8.73 -1.79
N ILE A 63 7.30 7.80 -2.64
CA ILE A 63 7.36 7.98 -4.09
C ILE A 63 5.95 8.00 -4.68
N TYR A 64 5.10 7.06 -4.27
CA TYR A 64 3.71 7.00 -4.74
C TYR A 64 2.87 8.18 -4.23
N ALA A 65 3.12 8.68 -3.02
CA ALA A 65 2.47 9.89 -2.51
C ALA A 65 2.80 11.12 -3.36
N LYS A 66 4.07 11.28 -3.76
CA LYS A 66 4.47 12.33 -4.71
C LYS A 66 3.78 12.14 -6.07
N THR A 67 3.69 10.90 -6.53
CA THR A 67 3.04 10.57 -7.82
C THR A 67 1.55 10.93 -7.82
N VAL A 68 0.83 10.68 -6.71
CA VAL A 68 -0.55 11.13 -6.53
C VAL A 68 -0.64 12.65 -6.64
N ALA A 69 0.21 13.38 -5.92
CA ALA A 69 0.20 14.85 -5.95
C ALA A 69 0.50 15.41 -7.35
N THR A 70 1.39 14.78 -8.11
CA THR A 70 1.67 15.17 -9.50
C THR A 70 0.50 14.86 -10.43
N LEU A 71 -0.19 13.74 -10.22
CA LEU A 71 -1.27 13.28 -11.09
C LEU A 71 -2.56 14.09 -10.90
N VAL A 72 -2.83 14.59 -9.69
CA VAL A 72 -3.97 15.50 -9.43
C VAL A 72 -3.87 16.78 -10.27
N ASN A 73 -2.65 17.24 -10.56
CA ASN A 73 -2.41 18.43 -11.36
C ASN A 73 -2.05 18.12 -12.83
N ALA A 74 -2.19 16.87 -13.26
CA ALA A 74 -1.82 16.46 -14.61
C ALA A 74 -2.99 16.70 -15.57
N ASP A 75 -2.71 17.32 -16.71
CA ASP A 75 -3.70 17.55 -17.77
C ASP A 75 -3.69 16.45 -18.86
N THR A 76 -2.77 15.48 -18.74
CA THR A 76 -2.55 14.46 -19.77
C THR A 76 -2.64 13.06 -19.20
N PHE A 77 -3.27 12.18 -19.97
CA PHE A 77 -3.37 10.76 -19.67
C PHE A 77 -2.14 10.00 -20.22
N ASP A 78 -1.45 9.29 -19.33
CA ASP A 78 -0.31 8.43 -19.68
C ASP A 78 -0.72 6.96 -19.53
N GLU A 79 -1.11 6.34 -20.65
CA GLU A 79 -1.59 4.96 -20.71
C GLU A 79 -0.56 3.95 -20.20
N GLY A 80 0.72 4.16 -20.51
CA GLY A 80 1.81 3.27 -20.10
C GLY A 80 1.98 3.24 -18.58
N LYS A 81 1.94 4.41 -17.94
CA LYS A 81 1.96 4.50 -16.46
C LYS A 81 0.71 3.92 -15.84
N TYR A 82 -0.45 4.10 -16.47
CA TYR A 82 -1.71 3.54 -15.99
C TYR A 82 -1.70 2.00 -15.99
N LEU A 83 -1.35 1.36 -17.11
CA LEU A 83 -1.27 -0.09 -17.24
C LEU A 83 -0.27 -0.68 -16.25
N LYS A 84 0.92 -0.08 -16.14
CA LYS A 84 1.94 -0.49 -15.17
C LYS A 84 1.44 -0.38 -13.72
N ASN A 85 0.70 0.67 -13.38
CA ASN A 85 0.11 0.81 -12.05
C ASN A 85 -0.91 -0.29 -11.76
N ILE A 86 -1.74 -0.69 -12.74
CA ILE A 86 -2.70 -1.79 -12.59
C ILE A 86 -2.00 -3.12 -12.34
N GLU A 87 -0.97 -3.44 -13.13
CA GLU A 87 -0.21 -4.68 -12.98
C GLU A 87 0.44 -4.77 -11.60
N LEU A 88 1.12 -3.70 -11.19
CA LEU A 88 1.72 -3.65 -9.87
C LEU A 88 0.65 -3.71 -8.78
N LEU A 89 -0.50 -3.04 -8.93
CA LEU A 89 -1.57 -3.07 -7.92
C LEU A 89 -2.12 -4.49 -7.72
N LYS A 90 -2.27 -5.27 -8.79
CA LYS A 90 -2.65 -6.68 -8.71
C LYS A 90 -1.59 -7.48 -7.94
N ALA A 91 -0.32 -7.29 -8.25
CA ALA A 91 0.78 -7.97 -7.57
C ALA A 91 0.85 -7.61 -6.07
N VAL A 92 0.64 -6.34 -5.71
CA VAL A 92 0.60 -5.89 -4.31
C VAL A 92 -0.57 -6.50 -3.55
N ARG A 93 -1.76 -6.60 -4.17
CA ARG A 93 -2.91 -7.29 -3.56
C ARG A 93 -2.66 -8.77 -3.32
N GLN A 94 -2.00 -9.44 -4.26
CA GLN A 94 -1.61 -10.84 -4.06
C GLN A 94 -0.64 -10.97 -2.88
N LEU A 95 0.37 -10.11 -2.82
CA LEU A 95 1.31 -10.07 -1.70
C LEU A 95 0.61 -9.82 -0.36
N GLU A 96 -0.37 -8.92 -0.29
CA GLU A 96 -1.15 -8.70 0.95
C GLU A 96 -1.86 -9.98 1.40
N ASN A 97 -2.46 -10.73 0.46
CA ASN A 97 -3.10 -12.01 0.77
C ASN A 97 -2.08 -13.02 1.33
N ASP A 98 -0.90 -13.09 0.71
CA ASP A 98 0.16 -14.00 1.14
C ASP A 98 0.71 -13.62 2.53
N LEU A 99 0.90 -12.32 2.80
CA LEU A 99 1.31 -11.80 4.10
C LEU A 99 0.25 -12.02 5.19
N ASN A 100 -1.04 -11.99 4.81
CA ASN A 100 -2.15 -12.27 5.74
C ASN A 100 -2.22 -13.76 6.10
N GLY A 101 -1.93 -14.65 5.15
CA GLY A 101 -1.94 -16.10 5.34
C GLY A 101 -0.64 -16.68 5.92
N ALA A 102 0.39 -15.85 6.13
CA ALA A 102 1.69 -16.30 6.62
C ALA A 102 1.64 -16.79 8.09
N ASN A 103 2.23 -17.95 8.34
CA ASN A 103 2.45 -18.45 9.71
C ASN A 103 3.70 -17.81 10.33
N VAL A 104 3.50 -16.70 11.03
CA VAL A 104 4.59 -15.88 11.58
C VAL A 104 5.01 -16.39 12.96
N PRO A 105 6.32 -16.60 13.21
CA PRO A 105 6.81 -16.87 14.56
C PRO A 105 6.49 -15.72 15.52
N THR A 106 6.06 -16.04 16.74
CA THR A 106 5.58 -15.04 17.72
C THR A 106 6.56 -13.89 17.98
N ALA A 107 7.86 -14.17 17.91
CA ALA A 107 8.94 -13.19 18.08
C ALA A 107 8.96 -12.08 17.01
N PHE A 108 8.35 -12.28 15.83
CA PHE A 108 8.36 -11.31 14.72
C PHE A 108 6.98 -10.75 14.38
N ASN A 109 5.96 -11.02 15.21
CA ASN A 109 4.59 -10.59 14.94
C ASN A 109 4.50 -9.06 14.80
N THR A 110 5.23 -8.30 15.61
CA THR A 110 5.20 -6.84 15.59
C THR A 110 5.79 -6.29 14.29
N GLU A 111 6.94 -6.81 13.89
CA GLU A 111 7.67 -6.44 12.67
C GLU A 111 6.86 -6.83 11.43
N HIS A 112 6.25 -8.01 11.43
CA HIS A 112 5.37 -8.45 10.35
C HIS A 112 4.13 -7.57 10.22
N LEU A 113 3.51 -7.16 11.34
CA LEU A 113 2.41 -6.21 11.31
C LEU A 113 2.83 -4.85 10.77
N ALA A 114 4.04 -4.38 11.09
CA ALA A 114 4.59 -3.15 10.53
C ALA A 114 4.78 -3.26 9.01
N LEU A 115 5.32 -4.38 8.53
CA LEU A 115 5.44 -4.68 7.11
C LEU A 115 4.08 -4.68 6.41
N ARG A 116 3.09 -5.41 6.95
CA ARG A 116 1.71 -5.44 6.40
C ARG A 116 1.11 -4.05 6.28
N ARG A 117 1.30 -3.20 7.31
CA ARG A 117 0.83 -1.81 7.28
C ARG A 117 1.55 -0.98 6.21
N ALA A 118 2.85 -1.16 6.02
CA ALA A 118 3.61 -0.45 4.99
C ALA A 118 3.14 -0.84 3.58
N VAL A 119 2.92 -2.13 3.31
CA VAL A 119 2.36 -2.62 2.04
C VAL A 119 0.96 -2.03 1.80
N ALA A 120 0.09 -2.04 2.81
CA ALA A 120 -1.27 -1.51 2.71
C ALA A 120 -1.32 -0.01 2.43
N LYS A 121 -0.36 0.77 2.92
CA LYS A 121 -0.23 2.20 2.58
C LYS A 121 0.09 2.38 1.10
N VAL A 122 1.08 1.66 0.58
CA VAL A 122 1.44 1.72 -0.84
C VAL A 122 0.26 1.33 -1.73
N ARG A 123 -0.44 0.23 -1.41
CA ARG A 123 -1.66 -0.16 -2.14
C ARG A 123 -2.68 0.99 -2.18
N THR A 124 -2.91 1.65 -1.04
CA THR A 124 -3.88 2.76 -0.96
C THR A 124 -3.50 3.89 -1.92
N ARG A 125 -2.21 4.23 -2.03
CA ARG A 125 -1.73 5.22 -3.01
C ARG A 125 -1.93 4.77 -4.46
N MET A 126 -1.65 3.51 -4.76
CA MET A 126 -1.82 2.94 -6.10
C MET A 126 -3.29 2.90 -6.54
N VAL A 127 -4.20 2.63 -5.61
CA VAL A 127 -5.66 2.73 -5.85
C VAL A 127 -6.06 4.18 -6.13
N ALA A 128 -5.54 5.14 -5.37
CA ALA A 128 -5.80 6.56 -5.63
C ALA A 128 -5.33 6.98 -7.03
N ILE A 129 -4.12 6.55 -7.44
CA ILE A 129 -3.60 6.79 -8.80
C ILE A 129 -4.51 6.16 -9.85
N HIS A 130 -4.95 4.93 -9.64
CA HIS A 130 -5.88 4.26 -10.55
C HIS A 130 -7.19 5.04 -10.70
N GLY A 131 -7.77 5.51 -9.59
CA GLY A 131 -8.98 6.33 -9.61
C GLY A 131 -8.79 7.66 -10.32
N LEU A 132 -7.67 8.34 -10.11
CA LEU A 132 -7.33 9.58 -10.83
C LEU A 132 -7.20 9.34 -12.34
N TYR A 133 -6.56 8.24 -12.75
CA TYR A 133 -6.51 7.89 -14.17
C TYR A 133 -7.88 7.60 -14.77
N GLN A 134 -8.78 6.96 -14.02
CA GLN A 134 -10.15 6.72 -14.49
C GLN A 134 -10.95 8.02 -14.68
N GLN A 135 -10.65 9.08 -13.92
CA GLN A 135 -11.32 10.38 -14.09
C GLN A 135 -11.05 11.01 -15.46
N PHE A 136 -9.90 10.74 -16.10
CA PHE A 136 -9.64 11.20 -17.47
C PHE A 136 -10.58 10.57 -18.50
N SER A 137 -11.15 9.40 -18.21
CA SER A 137 -12.08 8.69 -19.09
C SER A 137 -13.54 8.99 -18.77
N ILE A 138 -13.83 9.69 -17.67
CA ILE A 138 -15.19 10.06 -17.27
C ILE A 138 -15.46 11.45 -17.83
N THR A 139 -16.29 11.52 -18.87
CA THR A 139 -16.91 12.78 -19.27
C THR A 139 -17.90 13.17 -18.17
N PRO A 140 -17.76 14.34 -17.51
CA PRO A 140 -18.77 14.79 -16.55
C PRO A 140 -20.10 14.94 -17.28
N ASP A 141 -21.16 14.30 -16.78
CA ASP A 141 -22.49 14.56 -17.28
C ASP A 141 -22.85 16.02 -16.99
N VAL A 142 -22.98 16.81 -18.05
CA VAL A 142 -23.43 18.19 -17.96
C VAL A 142 -24.93 18.15 -17.69
N PHE A 143 -25.31 18.24 -16.42
CA PHE A 143 -26.70 18.40 -16.04
C PHE A 143 -27.17 19.80 -16.47
N GLN A 144 -28.04 19.87 -17.47
CA GLN A 144 -28.74 21.11 -17.80
C GLN A 144 -29.76 21.40 -16.71
N SER A 145 -29.34 22.23 -15.76
CA SER A 145 -30.22 22.83 -14.78
C SER A 145 -31.04 23.95 -15.43
N GLU A 146 -32.35 23.97 -15.24
CA GLU A 146 -33.20 25.14 -15.57
C GLU A 146 -32.90 26.34 -14.65
N LEU A 147 -32.23 26.09 -13.51
CA LEU A 147 -31.79 27.13 -12.59
C LEU A 147 -30.43 27.69 -13.05
N SER A 148 -30.32 29.02 -13.07
CA SER A 148 -29.07 29.71 -13.36
C SER A 148 -27.97 29.31 -12.37
N GLY A 149 -26.71 29.24 -12.84
CA GLY A 149 -25.57 28.88 -11.99
C GLY A 149 -25.38 29.83 -10.79
N GLU A 150 -25.78 31.10 -10.94
CA GLU A 150 -25.85 32.05 -9.82
C GLU A 150 -26.88 31.65 -8.78
N GLY A 151 -28.09 31.24 -9.18
CA GLY A 151 -29.13 30.82 -8.25
C GLY A 151 -28.76 29.56 -7.45
N LEU A 152 -28.01 28.63 -8.05
CA LEU A 152 -27.48 27.47 -7.33
C LEU A 152 -26.37 27.85 -6.34
N ARG A 153 -25.55 28.85 -6.68
CA ARG A 153 -24.50 29.36 -5.80
C ARG A 153 -25.08 30.10 -4.60
N ASP A 154 -26.08 30.95 -4.83
CA ASP A 154 -26.79 31.65 -3.76
C ASP A 154 -27.52 30.69 -2.82
N LEU A 155 -28.09 29.60 -3.36
CA LEU A 155 -28.72 28.56 -2.55
C LEU A 155 -27.71 27.79 -1.70
N ALA A 156 -26.54 27.46 -2.27
CA ALA A 156 -25.45 26.81 -1.57
C ALA A 156 -24.87 27.71 -0.46
N ASP A 157 -24.65 29.00 -0.75
CA ASP A 157 -24.16 29.96 0.23
C ASP A 157 -25.18 30.19 1.35
N HIS A 158 -26.47 30.30 1.01
CA HIS A 158 -27.56 30.42 1.98
C HIS A 158 -27.68 29.19 2.89
N THR A 159 -27.55 27.98 2.34
CA THR A 159 -27.60 26.73 3.13
C THR A 159 -26.36 26.55 4.01
N THR A 160 -25.18 26.92 3.50
CA THR A 160 -23.91 26.85 4.25
C THR A 160 -23.88 27.87 5.39
N LEU A 161 -24.38 29.09 5.17
CA LEU A 161 -24.54 30.11 6.20
C LEU A 161 -25.50 29.67 7.32
N ARG A 162 -26.63 29.04 6.95
CA ARG A 162 -27.58 28.49 7.95
C ARG A 162 -26.99 27.36 8.77
N LEU A 163 -26.22 26.47 8.15
CA LEU A 163 -25.54 25.39 8.86
C LEU A 163 -24.46 25.92 9.81
N GLY A 164 -23.71 26.95 9.41
CA GLY A 164 -22.71 27.60 10.26
C GLY A 164 -23.28 28.33 11.49
N HIS A 165 -24.57 28.65 11.51
CA HIS A 165 -25.25 29.27 12.67
C HIS A 165 -25.91 28.25 13.62
N LEU A 166 -25.95 26.97 13.24
CA LEU A 166 -26.51 25.87 14.04
C LEU A 166 -25.43 25.03 14.75
N ALA A 167 -24.16 25.35 14.56
CA ALA A 167 -23.00 24.72 15.21
C ALA A 167 -22.42 25.64 16.28
#